data_AF-A0A7S2Z4I7-F1
#
_entry.id   AF-A0A7S2Z4I7-F1
#
_cell.length_a   1.000
_cell.length_b   1.000
_cell.length_c   1.000
_cell.angle_alpha   90.00
_cell.angle_beta   90.00
_cell.angle_gamma   90.00
#
_symmetry.space_group_name_H-M   'P 1'
#
loop_
_entity.id
_entity.type
_entity.pdbx_description
1 polymer ?
#
loop_
_entity_poly.entity_id
_entity_poly.type
_entity_poly.pdbx_seq_one_letter_code
_entity_poly.pdbx_strand_id
1 'polypeptide(L)'
;TMAAHCAISGETTENPVVITTTGYTFDKALLDKHTELNGFVCPVTNETFDPKENVVEVKAAPSFKPRTTGATSIPGLLGLLQNEWDALMLEMHKLRKAYHTSREELGQTLYMHDAACRVVARLIR
;
A
#
# COMPACT_ATOMS: atom_id res chain seq x y z
N THR A 1 -16.93 4.37 -15.27
CA THR A 1 -16.37 5.58 -14.64
C THR A 1 -15.00 5.22 -14.10
N MET A 2 -13.91 5.75 -14.70
CA MET A 2 -12.56 5.49 -14.20
C MET A 2 -12.32 6.38 -12.98
N ALA A 3 -12.33 5.79 -11.79
CA ALA A 3 -11.95 6.49 -10.57
C ALA A 3 -10.42 6.41 -10.42
N ALA A 4 -9.77 7.52 -10.07
CA ALA A 4 -8.34 7.51 -9.79
C ALA A 4 -8.11 6.84 -8.43
N HIS A 5 -7.27 5.81 -8.39
CA HIS A 5 -6.93 5.08 -7.17
C HIS A 5 -5.53 5.49 -6.73
N CYS A 6 -5.33 5.63 -5.43
CA CYS A 6 -4.03 5.92 -4.86
C CYS A 6 -3.16 4.67 -4.93
N ALA A 7 -1.94 4.77 -5.47
CA ALA A 7 -1.00 3.66 -5.49
C ALA A 7 -0.47 3.28 -4.08
N ILE A 8 -0.64 4.16 -3.07
CA ILE A 8 -0.25 3.87 -1.68
C ILE A 8 -1.39 3.15 -0.92
N SER A 9 -2.58 3.76 -0.87
CA SER A 9 -3.70 3.23 -0.07
C SER A 9 -4.59 2.25 -0.82
N GLY A 10 -4.53 2.21 -2.16
CA GLY A 10 -5.47 1.45 -2.99
C GLY A 10 -6.89 2.02 -3.01
N GLU A 11 -7.16 3.09 -2.26
CA GLU A 11 -8.46 3.75 -2.20
C GLU A 11 -8.63 4.80 -3.28
N THR A 12 -9.88 5.16 -3.56
CA THR A 12 -10.19 6.23 -4.48
C THR A 12 -9.76 7.58 -3.92
N THR A 13 -8.99 8.34 -4.70
CA THR A 13 -8.45 9.65 -4.28
C THR A 13 -9.48 10.76 -4.45
N GLU A 14 -9.59 11.64 -3.45
CA GLU A 14 -10.36 12.88 -3.58
C GLU A 14 -9.58 13.93 -4.38
N ASN A 15 -8.28 14.06 -4.10
CA ASN A 15 -7.37 14.99 -4.78
C ASN A 15 -6.24 14.20 -5.48
N PRO A 16 -6.51 13.62 -6.67
CA PRO A 16 -5.51 12.84 -7.38
C PRO A 16 -4.38 13.72 -7.90
N VAL A 17 -3.17 13.27 -7.64
CA VAL A 17 -1.91 13.86 -8.09
C VAL A 17 -1.12 12.79 -8.81
N VAL A 18 -0.61 13.10 -9.99
CA VAL A 18 0.24 12.20 -10.78
C VAL A 18 1.67 12.68 -10.75
N ILE A 19 2.59 11.75 -10.49
CA ILE A 19 4.01 11.99 -10.73
C ILE A 19 4.27 11.72 -12.22
N THR A 20 4.61 12.73 -13.01
CA THR A 20 4.76 12.63 -14.49
C THR A 20 5.87 11.68 -14.92
N THR A 21 6.93 11.54 -14.11
CA THR A 21 8.06 10.65 -14.40
C THR A 21 7.67 9.18 -14.33
N THR A 22 6.79 8.81 -13.40
CA THR A 22 6.43 7.40 -13.13
C THR A 22 5.03 7.02 -13.59
N GLY A 23 4.16 8.01 -13.81
CA GLY A 23 2.78 7.82 -14.25
C GLY A 23 1.82 7.31 -13.16
N TYR A 24 2.27 7.18 -11.90
CA TYR A 24 1.40 6.72 -10.81
C TYR A 24 0.55 7.87 -10.24
N THR A 25 -0.71 7.54 -9.92
CA THR A 25 -1.66 8.40 -9.23
C THR A 25 -1.58 8.20 -7.72
N PHE A 26 -1.51 9.31 -6.99
CA PHE A 26 -1.47 9.37 -5.53
C PHE A 26 -2.52 10.34 -5.02
N ASP A 27 -2.91 10.17 -3.76
CA ASP A 27 -3.65 11.23 -3.06
C ASP A 27 -2.66 12.30 -2.60
N LYS A 28 -3.00 13.59 -2.78
CA LYS A 28 -2.13 14.71 -2.42
C LYS A 28 -1.67 14.63 -0.96
N ALA A 29 -2.60 14.41 -0.04
CA ALA A 29 -2.30 14.36 1.40
C ALA A 29 -1.39 13.18 1.78
N LEU A 30 -1.46 12.06 1.06
CA LEU A 30 -0.60 10.90 1.31
C LEU A 30 0.78 11.08 0.69
N LEU A 31 0.84 11.69 -0.49
CA LEU A 31 2.10 12.02 -1.14
C LEU A 31 2.90 13.03 -0.32
N ASP A 32 2.26 14.09 0.19
CA ASP A 32 2.91 15.11 1.02
C ASP A 32 3.50 14.49 2.30
N LYS A 33 2.72 13.65 3.01
CA LYS A 33 3.20 12.90 4.18
C LYS A 33 4.38 11.98 3.84
N HIS A 34 4.36 11.34 2.68
CA HIS A 34 5.48 10.51 2.25
C HIS A 34 6.72 11.35 1.98
N THR A 35 6.57 12.52 1.36
CA THR A 35 7.70 13.43 1.09
C THR A 35 8.34 13.99 2.37
N GLU A 36 7.55 14.20 3.42
CA GLU A 36 8.05 14.62 4.73
C GLU A 36 8.88 13.53 5.44
N LEU A 37 8.47 12.27 5.29
CA LEU A 37 9.10 11.14 6.00
C LEU A 37 10.32 10.57 5.26
N ASN A 38 10.20 10.37 3.94
CA ASN A 38 11.16 9.63 3.12
C ASN A 38 11.89 10.52 2.10
N GLY A 39 11.56 11.82 2.05
CA GLY A 39 12.07 12.76 1.05
C GLY A 39 11.33 12.70 -0.28
N PHE A 40 11.82 13.45 -1.27
CA PHE A 40 11.22 13.59 -2.61
C PHE A 40 11.46 12.36 -3.50
N VAL A 41 10.95 11.21 -3.06
CA VAL A 41 11.13 9.91 -3.69
C VAL A 41 9.77 9.26 -3.92
N CYS A 42 9.56 8.71 -5.12
CA CYS A 42 8.33 8.03 -5.48
C CYS A 42 8.13 6.77 -4.61
N PRO A 43 6.97 6.61 -3.93
CA PRO A 43 6.70 5.46 -3.04
C PRO A 43 6.76 4.08 -3.71
N VAL A 44 6.61 4.02 -5.03
CA VAL A 44 6.52 2.75 -5.79
C VAL A 44 7.84 2.43 -6.50
N THR A 45 8.43 3.41 -7.18
CA THR A 45 9.63 3.20 -8.02
C THR A 45 10.93 3.58 -7.32
N ASN A 46 10.87 4.29 -6.19
CA ASN A 46 12.02 4.89 -5.52
C ASN A 46 12.81 5.91 -6.37
N GLU A 47 12.19 6.48 -7.40
CA GLU A 47 12.80 7.54 -8.21
C GLU A 47 12.60 8.92 -7.58
N THR A 48 13.63 9.77 -7.64
CA THR A 48 13.53 11.15 -7.16
C THR A 48 12.68 11.99 -8.09
N PHE A 49 11.80 12.84 -7.55
CA PHE A 49 10.96 13.72 -8.36
C PHE A 49 10.96 15.15 -7.81
N ASP A 50 11.06 16.14 -8.69
CA ASP A 50 10.86 17.54 -8.31
C ASP A 50 9.38 17.88 -8.10
N PRO A 51 9.00 18.47 -6.95
CA PRO A 51 7.60 18.73 -6.58
C PRO A 51 6.91 19.78 -7.46
N LYS A 52 7.66 20.61 -8.19
CA LYS A 52 7.09 21.71 -8.99
C LYS A 52 6.89 21.37 -10.46
N GLU A 53 7.74 20.51 -11.01
CA GLU A 53 7.72 20.16 -12.44
C GLU A 53 7.07 18.81 -12.68
N ASN A 54 7.26 17.87 -11.76
CA ASN A 54 6.88 16.47 -11.98
C ASN A 54 5.59 16.07 -11.27
N VAL A 55 4.91 17.00 -10.60
CA VAL A 55 3.70 16.73 -9.82
C VAL A 55 2.54 17.50 -10.42
N VAL A 56 1.56 16.77 -10.98
CA VAL A 56 0.41 17.36 -11.68
C VAL A 56 -0.89 16.93 -11.02
N GLU A 57 -1.71 17.91 -10.66
CA GLU A 57 -3.07 17.67 -10.14
C GLU A 57 -4.00 17.24 -11.27
N VAL A 58 -4.68 16.11 -11.08
CA VAL A 58 -5.64 15.58 -12.05
C VAL A 58 -7.05 16.01 -11.64
N LYS A 59 -7.79 16.63 -12.57
CA LYS A 59 -9.21 16.90 -12.37
C LYS A 59 -10.01 15.61 -12.54
N ALA A 60 -10.21 14.87 -11.44
CA ALA A 60 -11.10 13.73 -11.39
C ALA A 60 -12.50 14.13 -10.90
N ALA A 61 -13.52 13.40 -11.35
CA ALA A 61 -14.85 13.52 -10.76
C ALA A 61 -14.80 13.02 -9.31
N PRO A 62 -15.35 13.77 -8.34
CA PRO A 62 -15.24 13.38 -6.95
C PRO A 62 -16.01 12.08 -6.72
N SER A 63 -15.29 11.08 -6.19
CA SER A 63 -15.84 9.78 -5.81
C SER A 63 -16.18 9.81 -4.33
N PHE A 64 -17.46 9.97 -4.01
CA PHE A 64 -17.92 9.93 -2.62
C PHE A 64 -18.43 8.54 -2.26
N LYS A 65 -17.87 7.92 -1.21
CA LYS A 65 -18.56 6.82 -0.53
C LYS A 65 -19.84 7.41 0.11
N PRO A 66 -21.03 6.82 -0.14
CA PRO A 66 -22.26 7.30 0.48
C PRO A 66 -22.12 7.24 2.01
N ARG A 67 -22.45 8.33 2.70
CA ARG A 67 -22.44 8.35 4.17
C ARG A 67 -23.50 7.38 4.67
N THR A 68 -23.09 6.37 5.44
CA THR A 68 -24.01 5.39 6.02
C THR A 68 -24.81 6.05 7.14
N THR A 69 -26.06 5.62 7.34
CA THR A 69 -27.01 6.19 8.32
C THR A 69 -26.49 6.15 9.76
N GLY A 70 -25.56 5.25 10.08
CA GLY A 70 -24.89 5.16 11.38
C GLY A 70 -23.96 6.33 11.71
N ALA A 71 -23.51 7.11 10.71
CA ALA A 71 -22.62 8.25 10.91
C ALA A 71 -23.35 9.56 11.27
N THR A 72 -24.63 9.49 11.69
CA THR A 72 -25.46 10.67 11.98
C THR A 72 -25.62 10.98 13.47
N SER A 73 -25.16 10.09 14.35
CA SER A 73 -25.23 10.26 15.81
C SER A 73 -23.88 9.93 16.45
N ILE A 74 -23.57 10.56 17.60
CA ILE A 74 -22.30 10.31 18.31
C ILE A 74 -22.11 8.82 18.66
N PRO A 75 -23.13 8.11 19.20
CA PRO A 75 -22.99 6.68 19.47
C PRO A 75 -22.75 5.84 18.21
N GLY A 76 -23.42 6.19 17.09
CA GLY A 76 -23.24 5.49 15.83
C GLY A 76 -21.86 5.70 15.19
N LEU A 77 -21.29 6.91 15.33
CA LEU A 77 -19.92 7.20 14.89
C LEU A 77 -18.88 6.41 15.70
N LEU A 78 -19.06 6.31 17.03
CA LEU A 78 -18.18 5.51 17.88
C LEU A 78 -18.24 4.03 17.51
N GLY A 79 -19.44 3.50 17.24
CA GLY A 79 -19.62 2.13 16.76
C GLY A 79 -18.93 1.88 15.41
N LEU A 80 -19.02 2.82 14.47
CA LEU A 80 -18.33 2.73 13.19
C LEU A 80 -16.80 2.74 13.38
N LEU A 81 -16.27 3.66 14.18
CA LEU A 81 -14.84 3.73 14.48
C LEU A 81 -14.32 2.45 15.14
N GLN A 82 -15.10 1.86 16.06
CA GLN A 82 -14.75 0.60 16.69
C GLN A 82 -14.68 -0.53 15.66
N ASN A 83 -15.67 -0.62 14.76
CA ASN A 83 -15.67 -1.64 13.71
C ASN A 83 -14.48 -1.51 12.75
N GLU A 84 -14.16 -0.29 12.32
CA GLU A 84 -12.99 -0.04 11.45
C GLU A 84 -11.67 -0.39 12.16
N TRP A 85 -11.57 -0.06 13.45
CA TRP A 85 -10.40 -0.45 14.25
C TRP A 85 -10.27 -1.96 14.41
N ASP A 86 -11.36 -2.66 14.71
CA ASP A 86 -11.37 -4.11 14.84
C ASP A 86 -10.98 -4.79 13.51
N ALA A 87 -11.50 -4.27 12.38
CA ALA A 87 -11.12 -4.73 11.04
C ALA A 87 -9.62 -4.55 10.78
N LEU A 88 -9.07 -3.35 11.02
CA LEU A 88 -7.65 -3.05 10.86
C LEU A 88 -6.79 -3.98 11.72
N MET A 89 -7.15 -4.18 12.99
CA MET A 89 -6.41 -5.05 13.90
C MET A 89 -6.39 -6.51 13.42
N LEU A 90 -7.51 -7.02 12.92
CA LEU A 90 -7.59 -8.36 12.34
C LEU A 90 -6.76 -8.49 11.06
N GLU A 91 -6.77 -7.48 10.19
CA GLU A 91 -5.94 -7.45 8.98
C GLU A 91 -4.45 -7.41 9.31
N MET A 92 -4.04 -6.53 10.23
CA MET A 92 -2.64 -6.45 10.68
C MET A 92 -2.17 -7.77 11.30
N HIS A 93 -3.01 -8.42 12.10
CA HIS A 93 -2.69 -9.74 12.66
C HIS A 93 -2.53 -10.80 11.56
N LYS A 94 -3.45 -10.86 10.58
CA LYS A 94 -3.36 -11.78 9.43
C LYS A 94 -2.10 -11.52 8.60
N LEU A 95 -1.81 -10.26 8.29
CA LEU A 95 -0.64 -9.85 7.52
C LEU A 95 0.66 -10.25 8.24
N ARG A 96 0.75 -9.99 9.55
CA ARG A 96 1.90 -10.39 10.36
C ARG A 96 2.08 -11.90 10.39
N LYS A 97 0.99 -12.67 10.54
CA LYS A 97 1.04 -14.14 10.49
C LYS A 97 1.53 -14.62 9.13
N ALA A 98 0.97 -14.12 8.03
CA ALA A 98 1.39 -14.47 6.67
C ALA A 98 2.86 -14.13 6.40
N TYR A 99 3.34 -12.98 6.91
CA TYR A 99 4.74 -12.59 6.81
C TYR A 99 5.67 -13.56 7.55
N HIS A 100 5.33 -13.98 8.77
CA HIS A 100 6.12 -14.96 9.52
C HIS A 100 6.14 -16.33 8.83
N THR A 101 4.98 -16.83 8.39
CA THR A 101 4.88 -18.08 7.64
C THR A 101 5.70 -18.04 6.36
N SER A 102 5.61 -16.96 5.57
CA SER A 102 6.40 -16.81 4.34
C SER A 102 7.91 -16.81 4.61
N ARG A 103 8.36 -16.23 5.73
CA ARG A 103 9.77 -16.28 6.14
C ARG A 103 10.22 -17.70 6.50
N GLU A 104 9.39 -18.46 7.21
CA GLU A 104 9.69 -19.84 7.58
C GLU A 104 9.76 -20.73 6.34
N GLU A 105 8.79 -20.61 5.43
CA GLU A 105 8.75 -21.33 4.15
C GLU A 105 9.96 -20.98 3.26
N LEU A 106 10.32 -19.69 3.18
CA LEU A 106 11.53 -19.27 2.47
C LEU A 106 12.81 -19.86 3.09
N GLY A 107 12.91 -19.88 4.42
CA GLY A 107 14.05 -20.48 5.12
C GLY A 107 14.18 -21.98 4.84
N GLN A 108 13.06 -22.71 4.90
CA GLN A 108 13.03 -24.14 4.60
C GLN A 108 13.39 -24.43 3.14
N THR A 109 12.85 -23.67 2.19
CA THR A 109 13.12 -23.86 0.76
C THR A 109 14.58 -23.59 0.41
N LEU A 110 15.20 -22.55 0.98
CA LEU A 110 16.63 -22.28 0.81
C LEU A 110 17.51 -23.40 1.38
N TYR A 111 17.14 -23.97 2.54
CA TYR A 111 17.85 -25.11 3.11
C TYR A 111 17.77 -26.35 2.20
N MET A 112 16.58 -26.65 1.70
CA MET A 112 16.38 -27.75 0.74
C MET A 112 17.11 -27.50 -0.58
N HIS A 113 17.18 -26.25 -1.04
CA HIS A 113 17.92 -25.87 -2.23
C HIS A 113 19.44 -26.13 -2.07
N ASP A 114 20.06 -25.72 -0.96
CA ASP A 114 21.50 -25.98 -0.71
C ASP A 114 21.77 -27.49 -0.63
N ALA A 115 20.91 -28.24 0.07
CA ALA A 115 21.02 -29.69 0.14
C ALA A 115 20.94 -30.34 -1.26
N ALA A 116 20.02 -29.91 -2.11
CA ALA A 116 19.90 -30.38 -3.49
C ALA A 116 21.15 -30.04 -4.33
N CYS A 117 21.67 -28.82 -4.22
CA CYS A 117 22.91 -28.42 -4.89
C CYS A 117 24.09 -29.31 -4.51
N ARG A 118 24.22 -29.69 -3.23
CA ARG A 118 25.26 -30.62 -2.77
C ARG A 118 25.10 -32.01 -3.36
N VAL A 119 23.88 -32.51 -3.51
CA VAL A 119 23.61 -33.80 -4.16
C VAL A 119 23.98 -33.74 -5.63
N VAL A 120 23.57 -32.68 -6.35
CA VAL A 120 23.93 -32.49 -7.77
C VAL A 120 25.45 -32.41 -7.95
N ALA A 121 26.16 -31.64 -7.11
CA ALA A 121 27.62 -31.56 -7.16
C ALA A 121 28.30 -32.90 -6.92
N ARG A 122 27.74 -33.78 -6.08
CA ARG A 122 28.23 -35.15 -5.88
C ARG A 122 27.95 -36.07 -7.07
N LEU A 123 26.87 -35.86 -7.81
CA LEU A 123 26.52 -36.67 -8.99
C LEU A 123 27.29 -36.25 -10.25
N ILE A 124 27.73 -34.99 -10.32
CA ILE A 124 28.54 -34.48 -11.43
C ILE A 124 30.02 -34.87 -11.31
N ARG A 125 30.50 -35.16 -10.10
CA ARG A 125 31.86 -35.64 -9.84
C ARG A 125 31.96 -37.15 -10.04
#